data_AF-A0A957QXA5-F1
#
_entry.id   AF-A0A957QXA5-F1
#
_cell.length_a   1.000
_cell.length_b   1.000
_cell.length_c   1.000
_cell.angle_alpha   90.00
_cell.angle_beta   90.00
_cell.angle_gamma   90.00
#
_symmetry.space_group_name_H-M   'P 1'
#
loop_
_entity.id
_entity.type
_entity.pdbx_description
1 polymer ?
#
loop_
_entity_poly.entity_id
_entity_poly.type
_entity_poly.pdbx_seq_one_letter_code
_entity_poly.pdbx_strand_id
1 'polypeptide(L)' 'QVGGSAPPPIANWKGEYFNNMTLSGTPVLVRDDAAINFDWGVGSPAAQVPSEHFSVRWTRTVTL' A
#
# COMPACT_ATOMS: atom_id res chain seq x y z
N GLN A 1 27.61 8.90 -4.38
CA GLN A 1 26.82 7.89 -3.66
C GLN A 1 25.65 8.61 -3.00
N VAL A 2 24.44 8.51 -3.54
CA VAL A 2 23.25 9.13 -2.95
C VAL A 2 22.26 8.03 -2.58
N GLY A 3 22.12 7.79 -1.28
CA GLY A 3 21.38 6.69 -0.69
C GLY A 3 19.88 6.85 -0.88
N GLY A 4 19.25 5.93 -1.61
CA GLY A 4 17.81 5.71 -1.50
C GLY A 4 17.53 5.09 -0.14
N SER A 5 16.73 5.76 0.68
CA SER A 5 16.18 5.16 1.90
C SER A 5 15.49 3.86 1.50
N ALA A 6 16.01 2.72 1.96
CA ALA A 6 15.33 1.45 1.79
C ALA A 6 13.88 1.61 2.27
N PRO A 7 12.89 0.98 1.61
CA PRO A 7 11.54 0.93 2.13
C PRO A 7 11.60 0.48 3.59
N PRO A 8 10.84 1.11 4.51
CA PRO A 8 10.80 0.67 5.89
C PRO A 8 10.56 -0.84 5.93
N PRO A 9 11.25 -1.59 6.84
CA PRO A 9 11.01 -3.02 6.98
C PRO A 9 9.51 -3.28 7.15
N ILE A 10 8.94 -4.11 6.28
CA ILE A 10 7.55 -4.53 6.43
C ILE A 10 7.56 -5.63 7.49
N ALA A 11 7.05 -5.31 8.68
CA ALA A 11 6.91 -6.26 9.77
C ALA A 11 5.52 -6.93 9.77
N ASN A 12 4.53 -6.28 9.16
CA ASN A 12 3.13 -6.68 9.19
C ASN A 12 2.64 -7.02 7.77
N TRP A 13 1.68 -6.27 7.23
CA TRP A 13 1.21 -6.40 5.86
C TRP A 13 1.87 -5.35 4.97
N LYS A 14 2.56 -5.80 3.91
CA LYS A 14 2.99 -4.90 2.86
C LYS A 14 1.75 -4.51 2.04
N GLY A 15 1.24 -3.30 2.26
CA GLY A 15 0.17 -2.69 1.47
C GLY A 15 0.74 -1.94 0.28
N GLU A 16 0.46 -2.40 -0.94
CA GLU A 16 0.78 -1.73 -2.20
C GLU A 16 -0.49 -1.11 -2.78
N TYR A 17 -0.54 0.21 -2.86
CA TYR A 17 -1.71 0.97 -3.29
C TYR A 17 -1.51 1.49 -4.72
N PHE A 18 -2.50 1.29 -5.58
CA PHE A 18 -2.46 1.63 -7.00
C PHE A 18 -3.53 2.65 -7.34
N ASN A 19 -3.24 3.62 -8.20
CA ASN A 19 -4.19 4.62 -8.70
C ASN A 19 -5.08 4.10 -9.85
N ASN A 20 -5.30 2.79 -9.90
CA ASN A 20 -6.15 2.10 -10.85
C ASN A 20 -6.79 0.89 -10.16
N MET A 21 -7.84 0.32 -10.75
CA MET A 21 -8.57 -0.82 -10.16
C MET A 21 -7.94 -2.19 -10.48
N THR A 22 -6.88 -2.24 -11.28
CA THR A 22 -6.37 -3.49 -11.87
C THR A 22 -5.03 -3.94 -11.29
N LEU A 23 -4.59 -3.39 -10.15
CA LEU A 23 -3.31 -3.71 -9.51
C LEU A 23 -2.11 -3.61 -10.47
N SER A 24 -2.19 -2.69 -11.43
CA SER A 24 -1.26 -2.62 -12.57
C SER A 24 -0.27 -1.46 -12.42
N GLY A 25 0.94 -1.63 -12.96
CA GLY A 25 1.99 -0.61 -12.92
C GLY A 25 2.69 -0.51 -11.56
N THR A 26 3.33 0.63 -11.31
CA THR A 26 4.03 0.91 -10.05
C THR A 26 3.03 1.41 -9.01
N PRO A 27 3.02 0.85 -7.77
CA PRO A 27 2.16 1.39 -6.71
C PRO A 27 2.53 2.83 -6.40
N VAL A 28 1.52 3.67 -6.18
CA VAL A 28 1.68 5.09 -5.80
C VAL A 28 2.02 5.26 -4.31
N LEU A 29 1.81 4.22 -3.51
CA LEU A 29 2.14 4.18 -2.10
C LEU A 29 2.44 2.73 -1.67
N VAL A 30 3.48 2.55 -0.87
CA VAL A 30 3.79 1.30 -0.18
C VAL A 30 3.84 1.58 1.32
N ARG A 31 3.07 0.83 2.11
CA ARG A 31 2.98 0.96 3.58
C ARG A 31 3.16 -0.38 4.28
N ASP A 32 3.62 -0.30 5.53
CA ASP A 32 3.49 -1.39 6.50
C ASP A 32 2.18 -1.20 7.27
N ASP A 33 1.16 -1.99 6.93
CA ASP A 33 -0.15 -1.92 7.57
C ASP A 33 -0.23 -2.96 8.70
N ALA A 34 -0.45 -2.50 9.93
CA ALA A 34 -0.52 -3.38 11.11
C ALA A 34 -1.69 -4.39 11.04
N ALA A 35 -2.78 -4.03 10.35
CA ALA A 35 -3.94 -4.88 10.13
C ALA A 35 -4.62 -4.51 8.80
N ILE A 36 -5.33 -5.48 8.22
CA ILE A 36 -6.25 -5.23 7.09
C ILE A 36 -7.63 -4.93 7.69
N ASN A 37 -7.85 -3.68 8.11
CA ASN A 37 -9.10 -3.22 8.71
C ASN A 37 -9.29 -1.73 8.42
N PHE A 38 -9.90 -1.42 7.27
CA PHE A 38 -10.01 -0.05 6.77
C PHE A 38 -11.46 0.27 6.39
N ASP A 39 -11.90 1.45 6.79
CA ASP A 39 -13.09 2.13 6.27
C ASP A 39 -12.67 3.53 5.83
N TRP A 40 -12.58 3.74 4.52
CA TRP A 40 -12.22 5.04 3.95
C TRP A 40 -13.44 5.91 3.62
N GLY A 41 -14.67 5.37 3.73
CA GLY A 41 -15.88 6.03 3.26
C GLY A 41 -15.74 6.55 1.83
N VAL A 42 -15.97 7.86 1.64
CA VAL A 42 -15.77 8.57 0.37
C VAL A 42 -14.37 9.20 0.23
N GLY A 43 -13.50 8.96 1.22
CA GLY A 43 -12.15 9.52 1.31
C GLY A 43 -11.10 8.65 0.62
N SER A 44 -9.84 8.85 0.99
CA SER A 44 -8.70 8.14 0.42
C SER A 44 -7.80 7.55 1.51
N PRO A 45 -7.11 6.42 1.26
CA PRO A 45 -6.11 5.88 2.17
C PRO A 45 -4.95 6.83 2.51
N ALA A 46 -4.60 7.73 1.58
CA ALA A 46 -3.56 8.74 1.73
C ALA A 46 -3.63 9.79 0.61
N ALA A 47 -2.99 10.94 0.77
CA ALA A 47 -3.01 12.03 -0.23
C ALA A 47 -2.53 11.62 -1.64
N GLN A 48 -1.68 10.59 -1.75
CA GLN A 48 -1.16 10.07 -3.02
C GLN A 48 -2.11 9.09 -3.73
N VAL A 49 -3.16 8.63 -3.07
CA VAL A 49 -4.12 7.65 -3.61
C VAL A 49 -5.42 8.41 -3.95
N PRO A 50 -6.05 8.20 -5.11
CA PRO A 50 -7.35 8.81 -5.39
C PRO A 50 -8.42 8.24 -4.45
N SER A 51 -9.47 9.02 -4.17
CA SER A 51 -10.61 8.56 -3.34
C SER A 51 -11.46 7.50 -4.04
N GLU A 52 -11.44 7.48 -5.37
CA GLU A 52 -12.17 6.52 -6.20
C GLU A 52 -11.22 5.75 -7.12
N HIS A 53 -11.67 4.59 -7.60
CA HIS A 53 -10.99 3.79 -8.63
C HIS A 53 -9.54 3.40 -8.32
N PHE A 54 -9.18 3.28 -7.03
CA PHE A 54 -7.91 2.69 -6.60
C PHE A 54 -8.06 1.19 -6.31
N SER A 55 -6.92 0.51 -6.16
CA SER A 55 -6.87 -0.86 -5.66
C SER A 55 -5.67 -1.04 -4.73
N VAL A 56 -5.73 -2.05 -3.86
CA VAL A 56 -4.67 -2.33 -2.89
C VAL A 56 -4.35 -3.83 -2.92
N ARG A 57 -3.06 -4.17 -2.91
CA ARG A 57 -2.57 -5.53 -2.69
C ARG A 57 -1.86 -5.61 -1.35
N TRP A 58 -2.38 -6.44 -0.45
CA TRP A 58 -1.69 -6.78 0.79
C TRP A 58 -0.96 -8.12 0.65
N THR A 59 0.32 -8.15 1.03
CA THR A 59 1.13 -9.38 1.08
C THR A 59 1.84 -9.49 2.41
N ARG A 60 2.03 -10.72 2.89
CA ARG A 60 2.93 -11.02 4.01
C ARG A 60 3.51 -12.42 3.85
N THR A 61 4.70 -12.63 4.41
CA THR A 61 5.29 -13.96 4.54
C THR A 61 4.93 -14.52 5.91
N VAL A 62 4.44 -15.77 5.94
CA VAL A 62 4.20 -16.50 7.19
C VAL A 62 5.18 -17.66 7.24
N THR A 63 5.98 -17.70 8.30
CA THR A 63 6.80 -18.87 8.60
C THR A 63 5.93 -19.84 9.39
N LEU A 64 5.83 -21.08 8.89
CA LEU A 64 5.11 -22.18 9.53
C LEU A 64 5.99 -22.92 10.54
#